data_AF-A0A0B1TR74-F1
#
_entry.id   AF-A0A0B1TR74-F1
#
_cell.length_a   1.000
_cell.length_b   1.000
_cell.length_c   1.000
_cell.angle_alpha   90.00
_cell.angle_beta   90.00
_cell.angle_gamma   90.00
#
_symmetry.space_group_name_H-M   'P 1'
#
loop_
_entity.id
_entity.type
_entity.pdbx_description
1 polymer ?
#
loop_
_entity_poly.entity_id
_entity_poly.type
_entity_poly.pdbx_seq_one_letter_code
_entity_poly.pdbx_strand_id
1 'polypeptide(L)' 'MLFLLRGAFSIPLTFLEIAVFATLICAVDPVAVLCVFEDIHVNELLYICVFGESLLNDAVTIIILRV' A
#
# COMPACT_ATOMS: atom_id res chain seq x y z
N MET A 1 0.60 -25.14 22.99
CA MET A 1 0.03 -25.80 21.79
C MET A 1 0.31 -25.02 20.51
N LEU A 2 0.09 -23.69 20.44
CA LEU A 2 0.34 -22.88 19.24
C LEU A 2 1.79 -22.88 18.72
N PHE A 3 2.79 -22.91 19.60
CA PHE A 3 4.21 -22.88 19.20
C PHE A 3 4.67 -24.09 18.36
N LEU A 4 3.98 -25.24 18.47
CA LEU A 4 4.31 -26.45 17.71
C LEU A 4 3.88 -26.34 16.23
N LEU A 5 2.87 -25.53 15.93
CA LEU A 5 2.42 -25.29 14.55
C LEU A 5 3.27 -24.26 13.80
N ARG A 6 4.22 -23.60 14.49
CA ARG A 6 5.07 -22.56 13.90
C ARG A 6 5.82 -23.05 12.65
N GLY A 7 6.30 -24.29 12.66
CA GLY A 7 6.98 -24.90 11.50
C GLY A 7 6.04 -25.27 10.35
N ALA A 8 4.77 -25.58 10.64
CA ALA A 8 3.78 -25.96 9.63
C ALA A 8 3.25 -24.76 8.82
N PHE A 9 3.31 -23.55 9.38
CA PHE A 9 2.89 -22.30 8.75
C PHE A 9 4.07 -21.36 8.38
N SER A 10 5.31 -21.82 8.54
CA SER A 10 6.48 -21.02 8.18
C SER A 10 6.69 -21.06 6.67
N ILE A 11 6.19 -20.04 5.96
CA ILE A 11 6.49 -19.84 4.54
C ILE A 11 7.86 -19.14 4.46
N PRO A 12 8.90 -19.77 3.87
CA PRO A 12 10.19 -19.12 3.69
C PRO A 12 10.05 -18.03 2.61
N LEU A 13 9.77 -16.81 3.04
CA LEU A 13 9.71 -15.65 2.15
C LEU A 13 11.10 -15.03 2.02
N THR A 14 11.51 -14.81 0.78
CA THR A 14 12.69 -14.03 0.46
C THR A 14 12.43 -12.54 0.67
N PHE A 15 13.50 -11.76 0.85
CA PHE A 15 13.40 -10.30 0.98
C PHE A 15 12.69 -9.67 -0.23
N LEU A 16 12.91 -10.21 -1.43
CA LEU A 16 12.26 -9.73 -2.65
C LEU A 16 10.75 -9.99 -2.63
N GLU A 17 10.30 -11.18 -2.23
CA GLU A 17 8.87 -11.48 -2.11
C GLU A 17 8.17 -10.59 -1.08
N ILE A 18 8.84 -10.29 0.04
CA ILE A 18 8.34 -9.34 1.04
C ILE A 18 8.29 -7.92 0.46
N ALA A 19 9.33 -7.49 -0.26
CA ALA A 19 9.40 -6.17 -0.86
C ALA A 19 8.31 -5.96 -1.93
N VAL A 20 8.08 -6.96 -2.78
CA VAL A 20 7.02 -6.96 -3.81
C VAL A 20 5.63 -6.98 -3.18
N PHE A 21 5.40 -7.80 -2.15
CA PHE A 21 4.13 -7.81 -1.43
C PHE A 21 3.84 -6.48 -0.72
N ALA A 22 4.86 -5.89 -0.10
CA ALA A 22 4.75 -4.59 0.56
C ALA A 22 4.41 -3.47 -0.44
N THR A 23 5.03 -3.46 -1.63
CA THR A 23 4.68 -2.49 -2.68
C THR A 23 3.27 -2.68 -3.19
N LEU A 24 2.85 -3.93 -3.40
CA LEU A 24 1.52 -4.25 -3.91
C LEU A 24 0.39 -3.83 -2.95
N ILE A 25 0.61 -3.92 -1.62
CA ILE A 25 -0.35 -3.42 -0.63
C ILE A 25 -0.30 -1.89 -0.51
N CYS A 26 0.89 -1.30 -0.66
CA CYS A 26 1.03 0.16 -0.62
C CYS A 26 0.23 0.79 -1.78
N ALA A 27 0.26 0.19 -2.98
CA ALA A 27 -0.45 0.63 -4.20
C ALA A 27 -1.99 0.77 -4.09
N VAL A 28 -2.60 0.43 -2.96
CA VAL A 28 -4.06 0.50 -2.77
C VAL A 28 -4.49 1.94 -2.54
N ASP A 29 -4.96 2.56 -3.63
CA ASP A 29 -5.38 3.95 -3.68
C ASP A 29 -6.81 4.19 -3.14
N PRO A 30 -7.02 5.09 -2.16
CA PRO A 30 -8.35 5.44 -1.67
C PRO A 30 -8.98 6.57 -2.52
N VAL A 31 -8.81 6.55 -3.84
CA VAL A 31 -9.34 7.59 -4.76
C VAL A 31 -10.86 7.75 -4.64
N ALA A 32 -11.57 6.66 -4.34
CA ALA A 32 -13.02 6.70 -4.08
C ALA A 32 -13.38 7.45 -2.79
N VAL A 33 -12.50 7.45 -1.78
CA VAL A 33 -12.70 8.20 -0.52
C VAL A 33 -12.43 9.69 -0.76
N LEU A 34 -11.47 10.03 -1.62
CA LEU A 34 -11.17 11.40 -2.00
C LEU A 34 -12.33 12.11 -2.71
N CYS A 35 -12.98 11.45 -3.68
CA CYS A 35 -14.16 12.02 -4.36
C CYS A 35 -15.32 12.27 -3.39
N VAL A 36 -15.53 11.36 -2.43
CA VAL A 36 -16.58 11.55 -1.41
C VAL A 36 -16.23 12.71 -0.48
N PHE A 37 -14.95 12.96 -0.19
CA PHE A 37 -14.50 14.08 0.67
C PHE A 37 -14.68 15.46 0.02
N GLU A 38 -14.58 15.57 -1.30
CA GLU A 38 -14.86 16.79 -2.06
C GLU A 38 -16.34 17.18 -1.97
N ASP A 39 -17.25 16.19 -2.07
CA ASP A 39 -18.71 16.38 -1.99
C ASP A 39 -19.19 16.86 -0.60
N ILE A 40 -18.41 16.61 0.47
CA ILE A 40 -18.71 17.05 1.85
C ILE A 40 -18.00 18.35 2.26
N HIS A 41 -17.34 19.07 1.34
CA HIS A 41 -16.53 20.28 1.63
C HIS A 41 -15.41 20.05 2.67
N VAL A 42 -14.69 18.93 2.57
CA VAL A 42 -13.52 18.70 3.42
C VAL A 42 -12.31 19.49 2.89
N ASN A 43 -11.46 19.92 3.82
CA ASN A 43 -10.29 20.79 3.65
C ASN A 43 -9.40 20.39 2.44
N GLU A 44 -9.18 21.32 1.50
CA GLU A 44 -8.33 21.16 0.29
C GLU A 44 -6.92 20.61 0.60
N LEU A 45 -6.38 20.89 1.79
CA LEU A 45 -5.08 20.37 2.22
C LEU A 45 -5.07 18.85 2.33
N LEU A 46 -6.17 18.25 2.79
CA LEU A 46 -6.33 16.80 2.91
C LEU A 46 -6.38 16.14 1.54
N TYR A 47 -7.06 16.77 0.58
CA TYR A 47 -7.08 16.33 -0.81
C TYR A 47 -5.68 16.32 -1.42
N ILE A 48 -4.94 17.43 -1.29
CA ILE A 48 -3.58 17.56 -1.84
C ILE A 48 -2.62 16.55 -1.19
N CYS A 49 -2.72 16.33 0.13
CA CYS A 49 -1.88 15.36 0.83
C CYS A 49 -2.11 13.92 0.36
N VAL A 50 -3.37 13.46 0.29
CA VAL A 50 -3.68 12.09 -0.15
C VAL A 50 -3.35 11.93 -1.64
N PHE A 51 -3.61 12.94 -2.48
CA PHE A 51 -3.20 12.93 -3.88
C PHE A 51 -1.67 12.79 -4.06
N GLY A 52 -0.90 13.50 -3.24
CA GLY A 52 0.57 13.39 -3.23
C GLY A 52 1.06 12.02 -2.76
N GLU A 53 0.40 11.44 -1.75
CA GLU A 53 0.67 10.08 -1.26
C GLU A 53 0.40 9.03 -2.34
N SER A 54 -0.76 9.10 -3.00
CA SER A 54 -1.16 8.26 -4.14
C SER A 54 -0.15 8.31 -5.28
N LEU A 55 0.27 9.51 -5.71
CA LEU A 55 1.27 9.67 -6.78
C LEU A 55 2.64 9.11 -6.41
N LEU A 56 3.10 9.34 -5.17
CA LEU A 56 4.39 8.84 -4.71
C LEU A 56 4.40 7.30 -4.66
N ASN A 57 3.31 6.74 -4.17
CA ASN A 57 3.08 5.30 -4.06
C ASN A 57 3.07 4.59 -5.43
N ASP A 58 2.41 5.19 -6.42
CA ASP A 58 2.38 4.68 -7.78
C ASP A 58 3.79 4.71 -8.42
N ALA A 59 4.54 5.80 -8.22
CA ALA A 59 5.91 5.94 -8.71
C ALA A 59 6.88 4.93 -8.08
N VAL A 60 6.80 4.72 -6.76
CA VAL A 60 7.66 3.78 -6.02
C VAL A 60 7.36 2.33 -6.43
N THR A 61 6.09 1.98 -6.61
CA THR A 61 5.68 0.65 -7.06
C THR A 61 6.19 0.34 -8.46
N ILE A 62 6.10 1.30 -9.40
CA ILE A 62 6.68 1.14 -10.73
C ILE A 62 8.18 0.89 -10.65
N ILE A 63 8.93 1.66 -9.85
CA ILE A 63 10.39 1.54 -9.77
C ILE A 63 10.82 0.18 -9.18
N ILE A 64 10.12 -0.29 -8.15
CA ILE A 64 10.43 -1.57 -7.48
C ILE A 64 10.06 -2.77 -8.35
N LEU A 65 8.96 -2.69 -9.10
CA LEU A 65 8.54 -3.74 -10.03
C LEU A 65 9.29 -3.71 -11.38
N ARG A 66 10.03 -2.64 -11.69
CA ARG A 66 10.83 -2.53 -12.93
C ARG A 66 12.18 -3.26 -12.88
N VAL A 67 12.39 -4.11 -11.88
CA VAL A 67 13.56 -5.00 -11.76
C VAL A 67 13.31 -6.32 -12.47
#